data_AF-A0A1M2YSX6-F1
#
_entry.id   AF-A0A1M2YSX6-F1
#
_cell.length_a   1.000
_cell.length_b   1.000
_cell.length_c   1.000
_cell.angle_alpha   90.00
_cell.angle_beta   90.00
_cell.angle_gamma   90.00
#
_symmetry.space_group_name_H-M   'P 1'
#
loop_
_entity.id
_entity.type
_entity.pdbx_description
1 polymer ?
#
loop_
_entity_poly.entity_id
_entity_poly.type
_entity_poly.pdbx_seq_one_letter_code
_entity_poly.pdbx_strand_id
1 'polypeptide(L)'
;MAVAGGRTPRGVSHDRAVEWCDCLIDIAAALFNVSGRELRRPGRSTLDVTRVRQIAMYVGHVVLRLTMSDVGRGFGRDRTTVLYACHLVEDMRDDADFDRIVATMERVTGAAFRERGTI
;
A
#
# COMPACT_ATOMS: atom_id res chain seq x y z
N MET A 1 -32.87 -14.88 -6.25
CA MET A 1 -32.11 -14.74 -7.51
C MET A 1 -30.73 -14.20 -7.17
N ALA A 2 -29.71 -15.03 -7.39
CA ALA A 2 -28.32 -14.73 -7.08
C ALA A 2 -27.75 -13.70 -8.06
N VAL A 3 -27.13 -12.64 -7.54
CA VAL A 3 -26.31 -11.73 -8.36
C VAL A 3 -24.95 -12.40 -8.57
N ALA A 4 -24.60 -12.49 -9.84
CA ALA A 4 -23.49 -13.22 -10.41
C ALA A 4 -22.14 -12.90 -9.75
N GLY A 5 -21.35 -13.96 -9.54
CA GLY A 5 -19.96 -13.87 -9.11
C GLY A 5 -19.10 -13.06 -10.07
N GLY A 6 -18.44 -12.04 -9.53
CA GLY A 6 -17.29 -11.41 -10.17
C GLY A 6 -16.10 -12.36 -10.04
N ARG A 7 -15.78 -13.07 -11.11
CA ARG A 7 -14.48 -13.72 -11.26
C ARG A 7 -13.42 -12.63 -11.25
N THR A 8 -12.49 -12.68 -10.30
CA THR A 8 -11.23 -11.94 -10.37
C THR A 8 -10.16 -12.92 -10.84
N PRO A 9 -9.80 -12.99 -12.13
CA PRO A 9 -8.66 -13.76 -12.56
C PRO A 9 -7.41 -12.87 -12.47
N ARG A 10 -6.60 -13.08 -11.42
CA ARG A 10 -5.12 -12.96 -11.31
C ARG A 10 -4.70 -12.45 -9.92
N GLY A 11 -3.81 -13.20 -9.27
CA GLY A 11 -2.87 -12.71 -8.26
C GLY A 11 -3.34 -12.77 -6.80
N VAL A 12 -2.57 -13.49 -5.97
CA VAL A 12 -2.50 -13.47 -4.49
C VAL A 12 -3.83 -13.75 -3.74
N SER A 13 -3.86 -14.76 -2.85
CA SER A 13 -5.03 -14.97 -1.99
C SER A 13 -5.25 -13.74 -1.08
N HIS A 14 -6.50 -13.39 -0.79
CA HIS A 14 -6.81 -12.24 0.07
C HIS A 14 -6.04 -12.26 1.40
N ASP A 15 -5.86 -13.45 1.99
CA ASP A 15 -5.10 -13.62 3.24
C ASP A 15 -3.62 -13.24 3.07
N ARG A 16 -3.00 -13.60 1.93
CA ARG A 16 -1.62 -13.21 1.61
C ARG A 16 -1.52 -11.72 1.31
N ALA A 17 -2.54 -11.13 0.69
CA ALA A 17 -2.54 -9.69 0.45
C ALA A 17 -2.57 -8.89 1.76
N VAL A 18 -3.33 -9.35 2.76
CA VAL A 18 -3.33 -8.76 4.10
C VAL A 18 -1.95 -8.91 4.76
N GLU A 19 -1.36 -10.10 4.73
CA GLU A 19 -0.01 -10.35 5.27
C GLU A 19 1.05 -9.43 4.63
N TRP A 20 0.96 -9.23 3.32
CA TRP A 20 1.88 -8.35 2.60
C TRP A 20 1.66 -6.89 2.94
N CYS A 21 0.41 -6.46 3.12
CA CYS A 21 0.12 -5.11 3.58
C CYS A 21 0.68 -4.88 4.99
N ASP A 22 0.60 -5.85 5.89
CA ASP A 22 1.22 -5.75 7.23
C ASP A 22 2.74 -5.58 7.14
N CYS A 23 3.41 -6.42 6.33
CA CYS A 23 4.85 -6.28 6.08
C CYS A 23 5.19 -4.91 5.46
N LEU A 24 4.36 -4.42 4.55
CA LEU A 24 4.55 -3.13 3.90
C LEU A 24 4.37 -1.96 4.87
N ILE A 25 3.42 -2.06 5.79
CA ILE A 25 3.23 -1.08 6.87
C ILE A 25 4.46 -1.04 7.78
N ASP A 26 5.05 -2.20 8.10
CA ASP A 26 6.23 -2.27 8.95
C ASP A 26 7.47 -1.68 8.24
N ILE A 27 7.63 -1.94 6.93
CA ILE A 27 8.64 -1.27 6.09
C ILE A 27 8.43 0.24 6.10
N ALA A 28 7.19 0.72 5.89
CA ALA A 28 6.87 2.14 5.89
C ALA A 28 7.19 2.79 7.25
N ALA A 29 6.77 2.14 8.34
CA ALA A 29 7.05 2.60 9.70
C ALA A 29 8.56 2.77 9.95
N ALA A 30 9.36 1.79 9.53
CA ALA A 30 10.80 1.82 9.66
C ALA A 30 11.46 2.90 8.79
N LEU A 31 11.07 3.03 7.53
CA LEU A 31 11.68 3.99 6.59
C LEU A 31 11.38 5.44 6.95
N PHE A 32 10.17 5.73 7.43
CA PHE A 32 9.72 7.09 7.73
C PHE A 32 9.82 7.44 9.22
N ASN A 33 10.34 6.53 10.06
CA ASN A 33 10.42 6.69 11.50
C ASN A 33 9.07 7.09 12.15
N VAL A 34 7.99 6.47 11.68
CA VAL A 34 6.63 6.66 12.21
C VAL A 34 6.13 5.42 12.93
N SER A 35 5.14 5.58 13.80
CA SER A 35 4.56 4.43 14.50
C SER A 35 3.73 3.56 13.56
N GLY A 36 4.10 2.28 13.39
CA GLY A 36 3.28 1.30 12.66
C GLY A 36 1.87 1.14 13.24
N ARG A 37 1.71 1.37 14.56
CA ARG A 37 0.39 1.42 15.19
C ARG A 37 -0.44 2.59 14.69
N GLU A 38 0.15 3.76 14.48
CA GLU A 38 -0.57 4.91 13.92
C GLU A 38 -0.91 4.71 12.44
N LEU A 39 -0.06 4.04 11.67
CA LEU A 39 -0.38 3.65 10.29
C LEU A 39 -1.58 2.70 10.23
N ARG A 40 -1.68 1.73 11.15
CA ARG A 40 -2.84 0.80 11.25
C ARG A 40 -4.09 1.42 11.86
N ARG A 41 -3.99 2.52 12.61
CA ARG A 41 -5.15 3.12 13.27
C ARG A 41 -6.19 3.65 12.26
N PRO A 42 -7.48 3.33 12.45
CA PRO A 42 -8.55 3.99 11.73
C PRO A 42 -8.75 5.43 12.26
N GLY A 43 -9.20 6.35 11.39
CA GLY A 43 -9.49 7.74 11.77
C GLY A 43 -8.44 8.78 11.37
N ARG A 44 -8.51 9.96 11.99
CA ARG A 44 -7.66 11.13 11.71
C ARG A 44 -6.27 10.90 12.33
N SER A 45 -5.23 11.02 11.51
CA SER A 45 -3.83 11.00 11.94
C SER A 45 -3.18 12.35 11.62
N THR A 46 -1.92 12.54 12.01
CA THR A 46 -1.12 13.67 11.51
C THR A 46 -1.00 13.61 9.98
N LEU A 47 -0.71 14.76 9.36
CA LEU A 47 -0.51 14.83 7.91
C LEU A 47 0.62 13.89 7.46
N ASP A 48 1.70 13.81 8.24
CA ASP A 48 2.85 12.96 7.95
C ASP A 48 2.49 11.47 7.96
N VAL A 49 1.80 11.00 9.01
CA VAL A 49 1.34 9.60 9.09
C VAL A 49 0.36 9.28 7.96
N THR A 50 -0.50 10.24 7.61
CA THR A 50 -1.43 10.09 6.49
C THR A 50 -0.69 9.96 5.17
N ARG A 51 0.35 10.78 4.96
CA ARG A 51 1.20 10.74 3.77
C ARG A 51 1.93 9.41 3.63
N VAL A 52 2.58 8.95 4.70
CA VAL A 52 3.29 7.66 4.71
C VAL A 52 2.33 6.51 4.39
N ARG A 53 1.10 6.56 4.93
CA ARG A 53 0.08 5.56 4.62
C ARG A 53 -0.34 5.58 3.15
N GLN A 54 -0.48 6.76 2.55
CA GLN A 54 -0.81 6.91 1.13
C GLN A 54 0.30 6.35 0.22
N ILE A 55 1.57 6.63 0.55
CA ILE A 55 2.72 6.06 -0.15
C ILE A 55 2.72 4.54 -0.03
N ALA A 56 2.47 4.00 1.17
CA ALA A 56 2.39 2.55 1.37
C ALA A 56 1.26 1.89 0.56
N MET A 57 0.07 2.50 0.51
CA MET A 57 -1.03 2.01 -0.33
C MET A 57 -0.66 2.01 -1.82
N TYR A 58 -0.02 3.08 -2.29
CA TYR A 58 0.47 3.20 -3.67
C TYR A 58 1.49 2.10 -4.00
N VAL A 59 2.51 1.93 -3.17
CA VAL A 59 3.56 0.92 -3.34
C VAL A 59 2.97 -0.50 -3.34
N GLY A 60 2.00 -0.79 -2.48
CA GLY A 60 1.29 -2.07 -2.47
C GLY A 60 0.58 -2.36 -3.80
N HIS A 61 0.01 -1.33 -4.42
CA HIS A 61 -0.63 -1.46 -5.73
C HIS A 61 0.39 -1.62 -6.87
N VAL A 62 1.43 -0.78 -6.94
CA VAL A 62 2.33 -0.73 -8.11
C VAL A 62 3.46 -1.76 -8.06
N VAL A 63 4.04 -2.00 -6.88
CA VAL A 63 5.17 -2.95 -6.70
C VAL A 63 4.66 -4.36 -6.48
N LEU A 64 3.74 -4.55 -5.54
CA LEU A 64 3.22 -5.88 -5.19
C LEU A 64 2.07 -6.34 -6.09
N ARG A 65 1.63 -5.46 -7.01
CA ARG A 65 0.53 -5.73 -7.96
C ARG A 65 -0.78 -6.15 -7.30
N LEU A 66 -1.00 -5.73 -6.04
CA LEU A 66 -2.25 -5.97 -5.33
C LEU A 66 -3.36 -5.12 -5.94
N THR A 67 -4.60 -5.64 -5.94
CA THR A 67 -5.73 -4.82 -6.38
C THR A 67 -6.03 -3.74 -5.35
N MET A 68 -6.67 -2.63 -5.76
CA MET A 68 -7.07 -1.57 -4.82
C MET A 68 -7.99 -2.09 -3.70
N SER A 69 -8.79 -3.13 -3.99
CA SER A 69 -9.64 -3.78 -2.99
C SER A 69 -8.82 -4.57 -1.97
N ASP A 70 -7.77 -5.25 -2.41
CA ASP A 70 -6.88 -6.01 -1.52
C ASP A 70 -6.06 -5.08 -0.62
N VAL A 71 -5.49 -4.03 -1.21
CA VAL A 71 -4.81 -2.97 -0.44
C VAL A 71 -5.79 -2.33 0.54
N GLY A 72 -7.00 -2.00 0.10
CA GLY A 72 -8.02 -1.45 0.98
C GLY A 72 -8.29 -2.35 2.18
N ARG A 73 -8.47 -3.66 1.94
CA ARG A 73 -8.67 -4.64 3.00
C ARG A 73 -7.48 -4.71 3.97
N GLY A 74 -6.25 -4.78 3.46
CA GLY A 74 -5.04 -4.84 4.28
C GLY A 74 -4.82 -3.60 5.15
N PHE A 75 -5.23 -2.42 4.67
CA PHE A 75 -5.13 -1.16 5.42
C PHE A 75 -6.40 -0.81 6.21
N GLY A 76 -7.46 -1.64 6.15
CA GLY A 76 -8.75 -1.37 6.78
C GLY A 76 -9.46 -0.13 6.20
N ARG A 77 -9.32 0.12 4.89
CA ARG A 77 -9.87 1.28 4.16
C ARG A 77 -10.69 0.84 2.96
N ASP A 78 -11.59 1.72 2.51
CA ASP A 78 -12.33 1.49 1.28
C ASP A 78 -11.41 1.58 0.05
N ARG A 79 -11.72 0.81 -1.00
CA ARG A 79 -10.96 0.83 -2.26
C ARG A 79 -10.84 2.24 -2.87
N THR A 80 -11.83 3.11 -2.67
CA THR A 80 -11.81 4.50 -3.15
C THR A 80 -10.78 5.35 -2.40
N THR A 81 -10.47 5.02 -1.14
CA THR A 81 -9.38 5.64 -0.39
C THR A 81 -8.03 5.28 -1.00
N VAL A 82 -7.86 4.03 -1.44
CA VAL A 82 -6.65 3.58 -2.13
C VAL A 82 -6.52 4.27 -3.49
N LEU A 83 -7.61 4.34 -4.27
CA LEU A 83 -7.63 5.07 -5.53
C LEU A 83 -7.21 6.53 -5.35
N TYR A 84 -7.79 7.21 -4.36
CA TYR A 84 -7.42 8.58 -4.01
C TYR A 84 -5.95 8.70 -3.61
N ALA A 85 -5.44 7.77 -2.80
CA ALA A 85 -4.03 7.74 -2.41
C ALA A 85 -3.11 7.58 -3.63
N CYS A 86 -3.45 6.70 -4.57
CA CYS A 86 -2.66 6.51 -5.78
C CYS A 86 -2.61 7.79 -6.63
N HIS A 87 -3.76 8.42 -6.89
CA HIS A 87 -3.78 9.69 -7.63
C HIS A 87 -2.96 10.78 -6.95
N LEU A 88 -3.12 10.94 -5.63
CA LEU A 88 -2.40 11.95 -4.89
C LEU A 88 -0.88 11.71 -4.87
N VAL A 89 -0.44 10.45 -4.80
CA VAL A 89 0.98 10.11 -4.88
C VAL A 89 1.50 10.41 -6.28
N GLU A 90 0.82 9.97 -7.35
CA GLU A 90 1.22 10.26 -8.74
C GLU A 90 1.32 11.77 -9.00
N ASP A 91 0.33 12.56 -8.59
CA ASP A 91 0.35 14.02 -8.74
C ASP A 91 1.55 14.68 -8.02
N MET A 92 2.02 14.08 -6.93
CA MET A 92 3.17 14.59 -6.18
C MET A 92 4.51 14.12 -6.72
N ARG A 93 4.57 13.09 -7.58
CA ARG A 93 5.82 12.60 -8.17
C ARG A 93 6.43 13.58 -9.18
N ASP A 94 5.72 14.65 -9.53
CA ASP A 94 6.28 15.80 -10.24
C ASP A 94 7.37 16.53 -9.41
N ASP A 95 7.34 16.40 -8.08
CA ASP A 95 8.40 16.89 -7.21
C ASP A 95 9.53 15.85 -7.07
N ALA A 96 10.75 16.25 -7.43
CA ALA A 96 11.89 15.34 -7.50
C ALA A 96 12.37 14.83 -6.13
N ASP A 97 12.12 15.57 -5.04
CA ASP A 97 12.45 15.10 -3.69
C ASP A 97 11.45 14.03 -3.24
N PHE A 98 10.15 14.27 -3.50
CA PHE A 98 9.09 13.31 -3.24
C PHE A 98 9.24 12.04 -4.07
N ASP A 99 9.53 12.15 -5.37
CA ASP A 99 9.75 10.98 -6.23
C ASP A 99 10.90 10.10 -5.72
N ARG A 100 12.01 10.71 -5.27
CA ARG A 100 13.14 9.97 -4.66
C ARG A 100 12.74 9.21 -3.40
N ILE A 101 11.85 9.77 -2.60
CA ILE A 101 11.30 9.13 -1.40
C ILE A 101 10.46 7.91 -1.80
N VAL A 102 9.52 8.08 -2.73
CA VAL A 102 8.66 6.98 -3.21
C VAL A 102 9.49 5.88 -3.85
N ALA A 103 10.44 6.23 -4.74
CA ALA A 103 11.35 5.29 -5.39
C ALA A 103 12.21 4.50 -4.39
N THR A 104 12.56 5.09 -3.25
CA THR A 104 13.29 4.38 -2.18
C THR A 104 12.40 3.33 -1.53
N MET A 105 11.16 3.67 -1.20
CA MET A 105 10.21 2.70 -0.65
C MET A 105 9.86 1.58 -1.65
N GLU A 106 9.72 1.90 -2.93
CA GLU A 106 9.50 0.92 -4.01
C GLU A 106 10.66 -0.08 -4.09
N ARG A 107 11.90 0.41 -4.06
CA ARG A 107 13.11 -0.45 -4.10
C ARG A 107 13.23 -1.36 -2.89
N VAL A 108 13.02 -0.83 -1.68
CA VAL A 108 13.09 -1.61 -0.44
C VAL A 108 12.00 -2.68 -0.42
N THR A 109 10.78 -2.33 -0.83
CA THR A 109 9.67 -3.29 -0.95
C THR A 109 10.00 -4.36 -1.98
N GLY A 110 10.45 -3.99 -3.18
CA GLY A 110 10.83 -4.96 -4.21
C GLY A 110 11.94 -5.91 -3.76
N ALA A 111 12.92 -5.44 -2.99
CA ALA A 111 13.94 -6.30 -2.38
C ALA A 111 13.35 -7.27 -1.35
N ALA A 112 12.57 -6.77 -0.39
CA ALA A 112 12.00 -7.56 0.69
C ALA A 112 11.07 -8.70 0.22
N PHE A 113 10.35 -8.50 -0.88
CA PHE A 113 9.40 -9.49 -1.40
C PHE A 113 9.98 -10.43 -2.47
N ARG A 114 11.12 -10.07 -3.09
CA ARG A 114 11.89 -11.01 -3.95
C ARG A 114 12.48 -12.16 -3.14
N GLU A 115 13.02 -11.87 -1.96
CA GLU A 115 13.63 -12.88 -1.08
C GLU A 115 12.61 -13.87 -0.49
N ARG A 116 11.32 -13.47 -0.48
CA ARG A 116 10.19 -14.31 -0.03
C ARG A 116 9.61 -15.17 -1.16
N GLY A 117 10.26 -15.26 -2.31
CA GLY A 117 9.90 -16.14 -3.42
C GLY A 117 8.55 -15.83 -4.05
N THR A 118 8.11 -14.57 -4.04
CA THR A 118 6.76 -14.21 -4.51
C THR A 118 6.68 -13.32 -5.76
N ILE A 119 7.79 -13.13 -6.46
CA ILE A 119 7.87 -12.51 -7.78
C ILE A 119 9.09 -13.05 -8.53
#